data_AF-A0A9W4WY68-F1
#
_entry.id   AF-A0A9W4WY68-F1
#
_cell.length_a   1.000
_cell.length_b   1.000
_cell.length_c   1.000
_cell.angle_alpha   90.00
_cell.angle_beta   90.00
_cell.angle_gamma   90.00
#
_symmetry.space_group_name_H-M   'P 1'
#
loop_
_entity.id
_entity.type
_entity.pdbx_description
1 polymer ?
#
loop_
_entity_poly.entity_id
_entity_poly.type
_entity_poly.pdbx_seq_one_letter_code
_entity_poly.pdbx_strand_id
1 'polypeptide(L)'
;LRDQVNAYLGIKNGTSYLKMAYEEVLFPVCFAGKKKYFGISHEDVVNFRPNDLFMRGIDTVKQGNSELFRFIGEKIMWEAITHVQFVKLLKTLSGMLDLSSGILISLLQCLNGRLKEISYIVVNDDPRYKKDGSKSTRKGDYMEFPEIAKEFNMKIDIRHYLEQTVGMCARFINEDNMFLPPSSDKIMQIKDSDIREKQIDKYSQKKAKNWLIKYIKSLQ
;
A
#
# COMPACT_ATOMS: atom_id res chain seq x y z
N LEU A 1 -18.54 18.69 22.26
CA LEU A 1 -17.56 17.69 22.70
C LEU A 1 -16.32 18.31 23.37
N ARG A 2 -15.46 19.04 22.65
CA ARG A 2 -14.22 19.66 23.21
C ARG A 2 -14.46 20.38 24.54
N ASP A 3 -15.42 21.30 24.56
CA ASP A 3 -15.65 22.16 25.73
C ASP A 3 -16.25 21.36 26.91
N GLN A 4 -17.10 20.36 26.62
CA GLN A 4 -17.63 19.45 27.63
C GLN A 4 -16.53 18.57 28.25
N VAL A 5 -15.62 18.05 27.42
CA VAL A 5 -14.46 17.26 27.87
C VAL A 5 -13.52 18.13 28.71
N ASN A 6 -13.24 19.35 28.26
CA ASN A 6 -12.36 20.27 29.00
C ASN A 6 -12.98 20.73 30.33
N ALA A 7 -14.30 20.95 30.38
CA ALA A 7 -15.00 21.22 31.63
C ALA A 7 -14.89 20.04 32.61
N TYR A 8 -15.11 18.81 32.12
CA TYR A 8 -14.95 17.61 32.93
C TYR A 8 -13.51 17.43 33.46
N LEU A 9 -12.50 17.62 32.60
CA LEU A 9 -11.09 17.52 32.99
C LEU A 9 -10.72 18.57 34.04
N GLY A 10 -11.23 19.80 33.91
CA GLY A 10 -11.03 20.87 34.89
C GLY A 10 -11.61 20.51 36.27
N ILE A 11 -12.84 19.98 36.31
CA ILE A 11 -13.48 19.52 37.55
C ILE A 11 -12.69 18.38 38.19
N LYS A 12 -12.26 17.38 37.39
CA LYS A 12 -11.60 16.17 37.92
C LYS A 12 -10.16 16.44 38.40
N ASN A 13 -9.41 17.26 37.67
CA ASN A 13 -7.99 17.50 37.96
C ASN A 13 -7.77 18.71 38.88
N GLY A 14 -8.81 19.50 39.17
CA GLY A 14 -8.71 20.74 39.95
C GLY A 14 -7.90 21.85 39.27
N THR A 15 -7.42 21.62 38.04
CA THR A 15 -6.62 22.56 37.27
C THR A 15 -7.01 22.49 35.80
N SER A 16 -6.84 23.61 35.09
CA SER A 16 -7.08 23.70 33.65
C SER A 16 -5.83 23.42 32.81
N TYR A 17 -4.80 22.77 33.35
CA TYR A 17 -3.54 22.54 32.63
C TYR A 17 -3.72 21.51 31.51
N LEU A 18 -4.45 20.43 31.77
CA LEU A 18 -4.77 19.42 30.77
C LEU A 18 -6.02 19.82 29.97
N LYS A 19 -5.87 20.03 28.66
CA LYS A 19 -6.97 20.35 27.73
C LYS A 19 -6.89 19.49 26.47
N MET A 20 -8.05 19.05 26.00
CA MET A 20 -8.24 18.50 24.67
C MET A 20 -8.33 19.65 23.66
N ALA A 21 -7.55 19.54 22.59
CA ALA A 21 -7.66 20.35 21.38
C ALA A 21 -8.15 19.48 20.23
N TYR A 22 -8.87 20.09 19.29
CA TYR A 22 -9.16 19.47 18.01
C TYR A 22 -7.96 19.70 17.09
N GLU A 23 -7.51 18.66 16.40
CA GLU A 23 -6.42 18.74 15.41
C GLU A 23 -6.97 18.41 14.03
N GLU A 24 -7.36 17.14 13.82
CA GLU A 24 -7.86 16.67 12.52
C GLU A 24 -8.75 15.42 12.69
N VAL A 25 -9.55 15.16 11.66
CA VAL A 25 -10.34 13.93 11.47
C VAL A 25 -9.91 13.28 10.16
N LEU A 26 -9.58 11.99 10.20
CA LEU A 26 -9.27 11.22 9.00
C LEU A 26 -10.52 10.51 8.51
N PHE A 27 -11.08 10.95 7.38
CA PHE A 27 -12.21 10.26 6.76
C PHE A 27 -12.26 10.49 5.24
N PRO A 28 -12.44 9.42 4.42
CA PRO A 28 -12.25 8.01 4.74
C PRO A 28 -10.81 7.71 5.20
N VAL A 29 -10.66 6.61 5.94
CA VAL A 29 -9.38 6.14 6.49
C VAL A 29 -9.21 4.65 6.23
N CYS A 30 -7.98 4.23 5.92
CA CYS A 30 -7.61 2.84 5.76
C CYS A 30 -6.49 2.46 6.73
N PHE A 31 -6.70 1.39 7.49
CA PHE A 31 -5.73 0.84 8.43
C PHE A 31 -5.00 -0.35 7.81
N ALA A 32 -3.77 -0.14 7.36
CA ALA A 32 -2.93 -1.20 6.80
C ALA A 32 -2.17 -2.01 7.89
N GLY A 33 -2.17 -1.54 9.14
CA GLY A 33 -1.58 -2.25 10.27
C GLY A 33 -1.25 -1.33 11.44
N LYS A 34 -0.55 -1.87 12.45
CA LYS A 34 -0.17 -1.09 13.64
C LYS A 34 0.70 0.10 13.24
N LYS A 35 0.24 1.32 13.55
CA LYS A 35 0.86 2.60 13.16
C LYS A 35 1.02 2.78 11.64
N LYS A 36 0.25 2.04 10.84
CA LYS A 36 0.24 2.09 9.38
C LYS A 36 -1.16 2.42 8.90
N TYR A 37 -1.39 3.67 8.56
CA TYR A 37 -2.70 4.11 8.07
C TYR A 37 -2.56 5.29 7.12
N PHE A 38 -3.57 5.47 6.28
CA PHE A 38 -3.67 6.59 5.38
C PHE A 38 -5.14 6.98 5.20
N GLY A 39 -5.39 8.21 4.79
CA GLY A 39 -6.74 8.73 4.66
C GLY A 39 -6.77 10.17 4.18
N ILE A 40 -7.96 10.76 4.19
CA ILE A 40 -8.14 12.17 3.89
C ILE A 40 -8.25 12.92 5.22
N SER A 41 -7.34 13.87 5.47
CA SER A 41 -7.40 14.72 6.64
C SER A 41 -8.43 15.83 6.43
N HIS A 42 -9.24 16.03 7.47
CA HIS A 42 -10.15 17.13 7.65
C HIS A 42 -9.71 17.85 8.91
N GLU A 43 -9.12 19.03 8.74
CA GLU A 43 -8.77 19.91 9.84
C GLU A 43 -10.03 20.71 10.20
N ASP A 44 -9.96 22.05 10.22
CA ASP A 44 -11.11 22.88 10.62
C ASP A 44 -12.32 22.77 9.68
N VAL A 45 -12.10 22.46 8.40
CA VAL A 45 -13.14 22.36 7.36
C VAL A 45 -13.08 21.01 6.67
N VAL A 46 -14.26 20.47 6.34
CA VAL A 46 -14.39 19.22 5.59
C VAL A 46 -13.74 19.36 4.21
N ASN A 47 -12.74 18.50 3.97
CA ASN A 47 -11.96 18.51 2.74
C ASN A 47 -12.56 17.56 1.70
N PHE A 48 -13.41 18.10 0.82
CA PHE A 48 -14.01 17.33 -0.28
C PHE A 48 -13.10 17.18 -1.51
N ARG A 49 -11.97 17.90 -1.55
CA ARG A 49 -11.04 17.91 -2.69
C ARG A 49 -9.59 17.87 -2.17
N PRO A 50 -9.19 16.74 -1.59
CA PRO A 50 -7.84 16.58 -1.08
C PRO A 50 -6.80 16.66 -2.20
N ASN A 51 -5.74 17.44 -1.97
CA ASN A 51 -4.58 17.47 -2.86
C ASN A 51 -3.67 16.25 -2.64
N ASP A 52 -3.48 15.89 -1.37
CA ASP A 52 -2.61 14.80 -0.94
C ASP A 52 -3.32 13.88 0.06
N LEU A 53 -2.88 12.62 0.11
CA LEU A 53 -3.31 11.68 1.14
C LEU A 53 -2.49 11.89 2.42
N PHE A 54 -3.18 11.92 3.56
CA PHE A 54 -2.52 11.73 4.84
C PHE A 54 -1.97 10.31 4.90
N MET A 55 -0.70 10.14 5.23
CA MET A 55 -0.05 8.83 5.32
C MET A 55 0.83 8.75 6.56
N ARG A 56 0.66 7.68 7.36
CA ARG A 56 1.51 7.40 8.52
C ARG A 56 2.02 5.97 8.48
N GLY A 57 3.34 5.83 8.51
CA GLY A 57 4.02 4.54 8.62
C GLY A 57 3.85 3.58 7.44
N ILE A 58 3.24 4.02 6.34
CA ILE A 58 3.10 3.25 5.10
C ILE A 58 4.49 3.04 4.49
N ASP A 59 4.74 1.83 4.00
CA ASP A 59 6.09 1.46 3.54
C ASP A 59 6.50 2.25 2.30
N THR A 60 5.58 2.73 1.47
CA THR A 60 5.82 3.55 0.27
C THR A 60 6.43 4.92 0.57
N VAL A 61 6.16 5.47 1.76
CA VAL A 61 6.61 6.82 2.19
C VAL A 61 8.01 6.79 2.80
N LYS A 62 8.57 5.60 3.07
CA LYS A 62 9.90 5.47 3.67
C LYS A 62 11.01 5.85 2.68
N GLN A 63 12.08 6.44 3.21
CA GLN A 63 13.30 6.74 2.45
C GLN A 63 13.94 5.45 1.90
N GLY A 64 14.58 5.54 0.72
CA GLY A 64 15.27 4.43 0.06
C GLY A 64 14.41 3.63 -0.93
N ASN A 65 13.12 3.93 -1.02
CA ASN A 65 12.25 3.36 -2.05
C ASN A 65 12.46 4.05 -3.40
N SER A 66 12.30 3.28 -4.48
CA SER A 66 12.24 3.85 -5.83
C SER A 66 11.00 4.71 -6.01
N GLU A 67 11.09 5.75 -6.81
CA GLU A 67 9.96 6.63 -7.11
C GLU A 67 8.80 5.91 -7.80
N LEU A 68 9.11 4.94 -8.67
CA LEU A 68 8.09 4.11 -9.31
C LEU A 68 7.26 3.33 -8.28
N PHE A 69 7.91 2.79 -7.24
CA PHE A 69 7.20 2.14 -6.12
C PHE A 69 6.30 3.12 -5.35
N ARG A 70 6.80 4.34 -5.09
CA ARG A 70 5.99 5.40 -4.44
C ARG A 70 4.77 5.75 -5.27
N PHE A 71 4.95 5.93 -6.59
CA PHE A 71 3.87 6.21 -7.53
C PHE A 71 2.82 5.10 -7.59
N ILE A 72 3.26 3.84 -7.73
CA ILE A 72 2.35 2.68 -7.75
C ILE A 72 1.58 2.60 -6.43
N GLY A 73 2.28 2.74 -5.31
CA GLY A 73 1.69 2.72 -3.98
C GLY A 73 0.65 3.82 -3.79
N GLU A 74 0.97 5.04 -4.18
CA GLU A 74 0.07 6.20 -4.10
C GLU A 74 -1.20 5.98 -4.92
N LYS A 75 -1.05 5.50 -6.16
CA LYS A 75 -2.19 5.17 -7.02
C LYS A 75 -3.10 4.10 -6.41
N ILE A 76 -2.52 3.06 -5.82
CA ILE A 76 -3.29 2.02 -5.11
C ILE A 76 -4.05 2.61 -3.92
N MET A 77 -3.40 3.49 -3.14
CA MET A 77 -4.01 4.11 -1.96
C MET A 77 -5.18 5.03 -2.33
N TRP A 78 -5.02 5.86 -3.37
CA TRP A 78 -6.10 6.71 -3.89
C TRP A 78 -7.30 5.88 -4.34
N GLU A 79 -7.06 4.79 -5.06
CA GLU A 79 -8.11 3.88 -5.51
C GLU A 79 -8.82 3.22 -4.33
N ALA A 80 -8.09 2.80 -3.29
CA ALA A 80 -8.68 2.21 -2.08
C ALA A 80 -9.55 3.22 -1.29
N ILE A 81 -9.16 4.49 -1.25
CA ILE A 81 -9.90 5.56 -0.58
C ILE A 81 -11.15 5.97 -1.36
N THR A 82 -11.04 6.05 -2.69
CA THR A 82 -12.13 6.48 -3.58
C THR A 82 -13.16 5.37 -3.79
N HIS A 83 -12.72 4.10 -3.75
CA HIS A 83 -13.55 2.94 -4.03
C HIS A 83 -13.41 1.87 -2.96
N VAL A 84 -14.46 1.71 -2.16
CA VAL A 84 -14.54 0.71 -1.08
C VAL A 84 -14.75 -0.73 -1.60
N GLN A 85 -14.83 -0.94 -2.92
CA GLN A 85 -15.26 -2.23 -3.49
C GLN A 85 -14.08 -3.08 -3.99
N PHE A 86 -13.91 -4.26 -3.38
CA PHE A 86 -12.90 -5.29 -3.69
C PHE A 86 -12.70 -5.55 -5.20
N VAL A 87 -13.79 -5.65 -5.97
CA VAL A 87 -13.76 -5.92 -7.41
C VAL A 87 -13.02 -4.83 -8.18
N LYS A 88 -13.12 -3.57 -7.74
CA LYS A 88 -12.49 -2.44 -8.43
C LYS A 88 -10.99 -2.37 -8.12
N LEU A 89 -10.58 -2.66 -6.90
CA LEU A 89 -9.16 -2.83 -6.55
C LEU A 89 -8.50 -3.94 -7.39
N LEU A 90 -9.17 -5.08 -7.55
CA LEU A 90 -8.67 -6.16 -8.41
C LEU A 90 -8.58 -5.75 -9.87
N LYS A 91 -9.56 -5.02 -10.40
CA LYS A 91 -9.49 -4.44 -11.75
C LYS A 91 -8.36 -3.43 -11.89
N THR A 92 -8.07 -2.64 -10.86
CA THR A 92 -6.93 -1.71 -10.84
C THR A 92 -5.60 -2.47 -10.84
N LEU A 93 -5.47 -3.55 -10.07
CA LEU A 93 -4.26 -4.38 -10.05
C LEU A 93 -4.06 -5.14 -11.37
N SER A 94 -5.13 -5.73 -11.92
CA SER A 94 -5.12 -6.36 -13.25
C SER A 94 -4.79 -5.33 -14.33
N GLY A 95 -5.43 -4.16 -14.24
CA GLY A 95 -5.17 -3.01 -15.08
C GLY A 95 -3.69 -2.66 -15.02
N MET A 96 -3.08 -2.47 -13.84
CA MET A 96 -1.65 -2.19 -13.71
C MET A 96 -0.72 -3.23 -14.37
N LEU A 97 -1.19 -4.48 -14.57
CA LEU A 97 -0.45 -5.59 -15.18
C LEU A 97 -0.69 -5.76 -16.69
N ASP A 98 -1.92 -5.62 -17.19
CA ASP A 98 -2.27 -5.62 -18.64
C ASP A 98 -1.62 -4.46 -19.37
N LEU A 99 -1.41 -3.42 -18.61
CA LEU A 99 -0.81 -2.16 -18.98
C LEU A 99 0.73 -2.49 -19.14
N SER A 100 1.27 -3.69 -18.90
CA SER A 100 2.59 -4.09 -19.45
C SER A 100 2.72 -3.93 -20.99
N SER A 101 1.61 -3.76 -21.71
CA SER A 101 1.58 -3.36 -23.14
C SER A 101 1.25 -1.87 -23.39
N GLY A 102 0.53 -1.17 -22.48
CA GLY A 102 0.07 0.23 -22.65
C GLY A 102 0.51 1.24 -21.57
N ILE A 103 0.96 0.76 -20.40
CA ILE A 103 1.67 1.46 -19.31
C ILE A 103 2.84 2.15 -19.91
N LEU A 104 3.62 1.46 -20.76
CA LEU A 104 4.83 2.07 -21.25
C LEU A 104 4.50 3.43 -21.86
N ILE A 105 3.42 3.55 -22.63
CA ILE A 105 2.97 4.80 -23.24
C ILE A 105 2.29 5.75 -22.23
N SER A 106 1.40 5.27 -21.34
CA SER A 106 0.68 6.15 -20.40
C SER A 106 1.48 6.53 -19.14
N LEU A 107 2.32 5.65 -18.59
CA LEU A 107 3.39 5.98 -17.66
C LEU A 107 4.50 6.75 -18.40
N LEU A 108 4.88 6.52 -19.67
CA LEU A 108 5.79 7.45 -20.38
C LEU A 108 5.16 8.83 -20.57
N GLN A 109 3.85 8.94 -20.80
CA GLN A 109 3.14 10.23 -20.95
C GLN A 109 2.92 10.92 -19.60
N CYS A 110 2.49 10.21 -18.56
CA CYS A 110 2.41 10.74 -17.19
C CYS A 110 3.78 11.01 -16.56
N LEU A 111 4.82 10.26 -16.96
CA LEU A 111 6.19 10.46 -16.49
C LEU A 111 7.01 11.35 -17.42
N ASN A 112 6.60 11.71 -18.64
CA ASN A 112 7.41 12.62 -19.48
C ASN A 112 7.65 13.97 -18.80
N GLY A 113 6.84 14.34 -17.78
CA GLY A 113 7.11 15.46 -16.88
C GLY A 113 7.94 15.13 -15.61
N ARG A 114 7.91 13.88 -15.12
CA ARG A 114 8.55 13.44 -13.84
C ARG A 114 9.74 12.47 -14.01
N LEU A 115 10.05 12.00 -15.22
CA LEU A 115 11.15 11.06 -15.52
C LEU A 115 12.51 11.65 -15.14
N LYS A 116 12.63 12.99 -15.19
CA LYS A 116 13.81 13.72 -14.71
C LYS A 116 14.07 13.56 -13.21
N GLU A 117 13.07 13.14 -12.42
CA GLU A 117 13.21 12.92 -10.97
C GLU A 117 13.47 11.45 -10.62
N ILE A 118 13.10 10.49 -11.49
CA ILE A 118 13.30 9.06 -11.23
C ILE A 118 14.78 8.70 -11.35
N SER A 119 15.45 8.52 -10.21
CA SER A 119 16.85 8.13 -10.15
C SER A 119 17.17 6.76 -10.76
N TYR A 120 16.30 5.75 -10.60
CA TYR A 120 16.49 4.41 -11.17
C TYR A 120 15.19 3.59 -11.28
N ILE A 121 15.19 2.62 -12.19
CA ILE A 121 14.16 1.57 -12.33
C ILE A 121 14.79 0.18 -12.30
N VAL A 122 14.01 -0.84 -11.92
CA VAL A 122 14.42 -2.24 -11.94
C VAL A 122 13.91 -2.87 -13.23
N VAL A 123 14.82 -3.42 -14.02
CA VAL A 123 14.52 -4.08 -15.29
C VAL A 123 14.48 -5.60 -15.13
N ASN A 124 13.70 -6.26 -15.98
CA ASN A 124 13.63 -7.71 -16.14
C ASN A 124 14.34 -8.07 -17.45
N ASP A 125 15.67 -7.92 -17.45
CA ASP A 125 16.56 -8.22 -18.56
C ASP A 125 17.17 -9.62 -18.46
N ASP A 126 18.18 -9.90 -19.29
CA ASP A 126 18.92 -11.16 -19.26
C ASP A 126 19.58 -11.39 -17.89
N PRO A 127 19.79 -12.66 -17.49
CA PRO A 127 20.44 -12.97 -16.22
C PRO A 127 21.79 -12.28 -16.10
N ARG A 128 21.95 -11.43 -15.09
CA ARG A 128 23.24 -10.80 -14.78
C ARG A 128 24.07 -11.75 -13.94
N TYR A 129 25.38 -11.80 -14.18
CA TYR A 129 26.29 -12.72 -13.50
C TYR A 129 27.30 -11.97 -12.64
N LYS A 130 27.60 -12.53 -11.46
CA LYS A 130 28.67 -12.04 -10.59
C LYS A 130 30.03 -12.47 -11.16
N LYS A 131 31.11 -11.94 -10.57
CA LYS A 131 32.50 -12.29 -10.91
C LYS A 131 32.80 -13.79 -10.75
N ASP A 132 32.08 -14.48 -9.87
CA ASP A 132 32.20 -15.93 -9.64
C ASP A 132 31.42 -16.78 -10.67
N GLY A 133 30.76 -16.16 -11.65
CA GLY A 133 29.95 -16.84 -12.66
C GLY A 133 28.56 -17.27 -12.18
N SER A 134 28.18 -16.97 -10.93
CA SER A 134 26.83 -17.22 -10.42
C SER A 134 25.85 -16.14 -10.86
N LYS A 135 24.56 -16.50 -11.07
CA LYS A 135 23.51 -15.52 -11.35
C LYS A 135 23.35 -14.55 -10.18
N SER A 136 23.29 -13.26 -10.48
CA SER A 136 22.99 -12.26 -9.49
C SER A 136 21.51 -12.26 -9.14
N THR A 137 21.25 -12.17 -7.84
CA THR A 137 19.92 -11.93 -7.26
C THR A 137 19.83 -10.55 -6.60
N ARG A 138 20.91 -9.76 -6.67
CA ARG A 138 20.98 -8.45 -6.02
C ARG A 138 20.19 -7.46 -6.86
N LYS A 139 19.17 -6.85 -6.27
CA LYS A 139 18.34 -5.79 -6.90
C LYS A 139 19.20 -4.72 -7.59
N GLY A 140 20.26 -4.28 -6.92
CA GLY A 140 21.17 -3.24 -7.41
C GLY A 140 21.82 -3.55 -8.77
N ASP A 141 21.97 -4.84 -9.09
CA ASP A 141 22.59 -5.24 -10.36
C ASP A 141 21.60 -5.08 -11.51
N TYR A 142 20.29 -5.07 -11.25
CA TYR A 142 19.21 -4.89 -12.22
C TYR A 142 18.64 -3.46 -12.22
N MET A 143 19.30 -2.51 -11.54
CA MET A 143 18.90 -1.11 -11.53
C MET A 143 19.48 -0.40 -12.75
N GLU A 144 18.62 0.27 -13.51
CA GLU A 144 19.00 1.04 -14.69
C GLU A 144 18.41 2.44 -14.66
N PHE A 145 19.08 3.37 -15.34
CA PHE A 145 18.53 4.70 -15.55
C PHE A 145 17.34 4.62 -16.51
N PRO A 146 16.26 5.38 -16.26
CA PRO A 146 15.08 5.34 -17.12
C PRO A 146 15.36 5.68 -18.59
N GLU A 147 16.32 6.58 -18.84
CA GLU A 147 16.74 6.98 -20.18
C GLU A 147 17.37 5.82 -20.95
N ILE A 148 18.30 5.10 -20.32
CA ILE A 148 18.95 3.91 -20.89
C ILE A 148 17.92 2.80 -21.12
N ALA A 149 17.07 2.53 -20.13
CA ALA A 149 16.04 1.52 -20.27
C ALA A 149 15.10 1.82 -21.44
N LYS A 150 14.80 3.10 -21.69
CA LYS A 150 13.99 3.53 -22.84
C LYS A 150 14.74 3.37 -24.17
N GLU A 151 16.00 3.80 -24.23
CA GLU A 151 16.84 3.72 -25.43
C GLU A 151 17.04 2.27 -25.90
N PHE A 152 17.33 1.38 -24.95
CA PHE A 152 17.57 -0.05 -25.22
C PHE A 152 16.29 -0.90 -25.16
N ASN A 153 15.12 -0.27 -25.04
CA ASN A 153 13.81 -0.93 -24.94
C ASN A 153 13.78 -2.05 -23.89
N MET A 154 14.42 -1.82 -22.74
CA MET A 154 14.48 -2.76 -21.63
C MET A 154 13.11 -2.88 -20.96
N LYS A 155 12.69 -4.11 -20.66
CA LYS A 155 11.41 -4.37 -20.00
C LYS A 155 11.53 -4.08 -18.51
N ILE A 156 10.67 -3.22 -17.97
CA ILE A 156 10.59 -2.94 -16.53
C ILE A 156 10.04 -4.16 -15.80
N ASP A 157 10.64 -4.53 -14.66
CA ASP A 157 10.10 -5.57 -13.79
C ASP A 157 8.95 -5.03 -12.90
N ILE A 158 7.77 -4.84 -13.50
CA ILE A 158 6.58 -4.36 -12.77
C ILE A 158 6.22 -5.30 -11.60
N ARG A 159 6.49 -6.62 -11.74
CA ARG A 159 6.20 -7.62 -10.69
C ARG A 159 6.97 -7.31 -9.42
N HIS A 160 8.25 -6.95 -9.53
CA HIS A 160 9.08 -6.56 -8.39
C HIS A 160 8.42 -5.46 -7.53
N TYR A 161 7.81 -4.48 -8.18
CA TYR A 161 7.15 -3.37 -7.49
C TYR A 161 5.79 -3.77 -6.91
N LEU A 162 5.00 -4.55 -7.66
CA LEU A 162 3.70 -5.02 -7.17
C LEU A 162 3.83 -5.96 -5.97
N GLU A 163 4.81 -6.87 -5.98
CA GLU A 163 5.07 -7.78 -4.86
C GLU A 163 5.33 -7.02 -3.55
N GLN A 164 5.97 -5.84 -3.62
CA GLN A 164 6.20 -4.99 -2.45
C GLN A 164 4.90 -4.37 -1.90
N THR A 165 3.91 -4.12 -2.76
CA THR A 165 2.60 -3.56 -2.35
C THR A 165 1.64 -4.60 -1.77
N VAL A 166 1.90 -5.90 -1.99
CA VAL A 166 0.99 -6.99 -1.60
C VAL A 166 0.60 -6.94 -0.12
N GLY A 167 1.54 -6.60 0.77
CA GLY A 167 1.25 -6.54 2.20
C GLY A 167 0.14 -5.55 2.54
N MET A 168 0.14 -4.40 1.85
CA MET A 168 -0.89 -3.37 1.97
C MET A 168 -2.18 -3.82 1.27
N CYS A 169 -2.08 -4.29 0.02
CA CYS A 169 -3.26 -4.74 -0.74
C CYS A 169 -4.02 -5.89 -0.05
N ALA A 170 -3.31 -6.80 0.63
CA ALA A 170 -3.93 -7.89 1.36
C ALA A 170 -4.89 -7.38 2.47
N ARG A 171 -4.63 -6.21 3.05
CA ARG A 171 -5.50 -5.60 4.07
C ARG A 171 -6.82 -5.07 3.52
N PHE A 172 -6.90 -4.85 2.20
CA PHE A 172 -8.13 -4.38 1.58
C PHE A 172 -9.09 -5.53 1.26
N ILE A 173 -8.62 -6.77 1.35
CA ILE A 173 -9.33 -7.94 0.84
C ILE A 173 -9.50 -9.05 1.87
N ASN A 174 -8.73 -9.03 2.97
CA ASN A 174 -8.68 -10.10 3.96
C ASN A 174 -9.99 -10.34 4.71
N GLU A 175 -10.95 -9.42 4.63
CA GLU A 175 -12.30 -9.59 5.20
C GLU A 175 -13.23 -10.43 4.31
N ASP A 176 -12.85 -10.69 3.05
CA ASP A 176 -13.65 -11.51 2.16
C ASP A 176 -13.74 -12.97 2.68
N ASN A 177 -14.92 -13.57 2.56
CA ASN A 177 -15.22 -14.94 2.98
C ASN A 177 -14.22 -15.97 2.41
N MET A 178 -13.62 -15.71 1.25
CA MET A 178 -12.58 -16.55 0.65
C MET A 178 -11.33 -16.66 1.53
N PHE A 179 -11.01 -15.62 2.30
CA PHE A 179 -9.80 -15.55 3.12
C PHE A 179 -10.05 -15.85 4.59
N LEU A 180 -11.30 -15.82 5.05
CA LEU A 180 -11.65 -16.21 6.41
C LEU A 180 -11.34 -17.70 6.68
N PRO A 181 -11.05 -18.06 7.94
CA PRO A 181 -10.89 -19.46 8.33
C PRO A 181 -12.23 -20.21 8.20
N PRO A 182 -12.20 -21.51 7.84
CA PRO A 182 -13.40 -22.34 7.85
C PRO A 182 -14.03 -22.42 9.24
N SER A 183 -15.35 -22.64 9.32
CA SER A 183 -16.05 -22.83 10.61
C SER A 183 -15.52 -24.00 11.44
N SER A 184 -14.90 -25.00 10.80
CA SER A 184 -14.28 -26.16 11.46
C SER A 184 -12.86 -25.89 11.98
N ASP A 185 -12.27 -24.73 11.68
CA ASP A 185 -10.92 -24.40 12.11
C ASP A 185 -10.83 -24.27 13.64
N LYS A 186 -9.71 -24.68 14.22
CA LYS A 186 -9.43 -24.57 15.65
C LYS A 186 -9.54 -23.11 16.13
N ILE A 187 -9.25 -22.15 15.25
CA ILE A 187 -9.38 -20.72 15.54
C ILE A 187 -10.81 -20.36 15.94
N MET A 188 -11.82 -20.96 15.30
CA MET A 188 -13.23 -20.66 15.58
C MET A 188 -13.71 -21.19 16.94
N GLN A 189 -13.00 -22.16 17.51
CA GLN A 189 -13.32 -22.78 18.80
C GLN A 189 -12.77 -22.01 20.01
N ILE A 190 -12.01 -20.93 19.77
CA ILE A 190 -11.42 -20.12 20.84
C ILE A 190 -12.52 -19.35 21.56
N LYS A 191 -12.58 -19.49 22.89
CA LYS A 191 -13.58 -18.84 23.75
C LYS A 191 -13.35 -17.33 23.87
N ASP A 192 -12.11 -16.93 24.10
CA ASP A 192 -11.70 -15.53 24.22
C ASP A 192 -11.84 -14.81 22.86
N SER A 193 -12.68 -13.78 22.81
CA SER A 193 -13.00 -13.04 21.59
C SER A 193 -11.79 -12.32 21.03
N ASP A 194 -11.00 -11.65 21.86
CA ASP A 194 -9.86 -10.84 21.44
C ASP A 194 -8.76 -11.73 20.84
N ILE A 195 -8.51 -12.88 21.46
CA ILE A 195 -7.55 -13.86 20.94
C ILE A 195 -8.06 -14.45 19.63
N ARG A 196 -9.36 -14.78 19.56
CA ARG A 196 -9.97 -15.32 18.34
C ARG A 196 -9.85 -14.34 17.18
N GLU A 197 -10.24 -13.09 17.34
CA GLU A 197 -10.18 -12.04 16.31
C GLU A 197 -8.75 -11.80 15.83
N LYS A 198 -7.77 -11.73 16.74
CA LYS A 198 -6.35 -11.59 16.37
C LYS A 198 -5.85 -12.77 15.54
N GLN A 199 -6.31 -13.99 15.84
CA GLN A 199 -5.93 -15.18 15.08
C GLN A 199 -6.62 -15.24 13.71
N ILE A 200 -7.91 -14.86 13.64
CA ILE A 200 -8.65 -14.73 12.37
C ILE A 200 -7.98 -13.70 11.47
N ASP A 201 -7.65 -12.51 11.99
CA ASP A 201 -6.95 -11.47 11.22
C ASP A 201 -5.63 -11.98 10.64
N LYS A 202 -4.81 -12.61 11.49
CA LYS A 202 -3.51 -13.14 11.08
C LYS A 202 -3.63 -14.24 10.03
N TYR A 203 -4.62 -15.13 10.17
CA TYR A 203 -4.90 -16.18 9.19
C TYR A 203 -5.31 -15.56 7.84
N SER A 204 -6.31 -14.67 7.88
CA SER A 204 -6.94 -14.11 6.68
C SER A 204 -5.96 -13.23 5.92
N GLN A 205 -5.18 -12.41 6.63
CA GLN A 205 -4.11 -11.60 6.05
C GLN A 205 -3.04 -12.47 5.36
N LYS A 206 -2.65 -13.60 5.97
CA LYS A 206 -1.67 -14.53 5.37
C LYS A 206 -2.24 -15.20 4.12
N LYS A 207 -3.50 -15.62 4.15
CA LYS A 207 -4.19 -16.26 3.03
C LYS A 207 -4.37 -15.29 1.86
N ALA A 208 -4.82 -14.07 2.13
CA ALA A 208 -4.93 -12.98 1.16
C ALA A 208 -3.58 -12.63 0.52
N LYS A 209 -2.53 -12.46 1.33
CA LYS A 209 -1.16 -12.21 0.83
C LYS A 209 -0.69 -13.31 -0.11
N ASN A 210 -0.85 -14.57 0.28
CA ASN A 210 -0.42 -15.71 -0.55
C ASN A 210 -1.22 -15.79 -1.85
N TRP A 211 -2.53 -15.50 -1.79
CA TRP A 211 -3.38 -15.46 -2.98
C TRP A 211 -2.95 -14.35 -3.94
N LEU A 212 -2.71 -13.13 -3.44
CA LEU A 212 -2.22 -12.01 -4.26
C LEU A 212 -0.87 -12.31 -4.91
N ILE A 213 0.08 -12.94 -4.19
CA ILE A 213 1.36 -13.36 -4.77
C ILE A 213 1.14 -14.35 -5.91
N LYS A 214 0.25 -15.34 -5.73
CA LYS A 214 -0.08 -16.31 -6.78
C LYS A 214 -0.74 -15.63 -7.98
N TYR A 215 -1.66 -14.71 -7.72
CA TYR A 215 -2.35 -13.93 -8.75
C TYR A 215 -1.36 -13.11 -9.59
N ILE A 216 -0.47 -12.34 -8.95
CA ILE A 216 0.59 -11.57 -9.63
C ILE A 216 1.48 -12.48 -10.48
N LYS A 217 1.82 -13.67 -9.98
CA LYS A 217 2.63 -14.65 -10.73
C LYS A 217 1.90 -15.28 -11.91
N SER A 218 0.57 -15.43 -11.83
CA SER A 218 -0.25 -16.04 -12.90
C SER A 218 -0.61 -15.09 -14.03
N LEU A 219 -0.30 -13.79 -13.91
CA LEU A 219 -0.63 -12.78 -14.92
C LEU A 219 0.44 -12.65 -16.02
N GLN A 220 1.15 -13.76 -16.28
CA GLN A 220 2.15 -13.96 -17.33
C GLN A 220 1.87 -15.26 -18.06
#